data_AF-A0A260Z8K1-F1
#
_entry.id   AF-A0A260Z8K1-F1
#
_cell.length_a   1.000
_cell.length_b   1.000
_cell.length_c   1.000
_cell.angle_alpha   90.00
_cell.angle_beta   90.00
_cell.angle_gamma   90.00
#
_symmetry.space_group_name_H-M   'P 1'
#
loop_
_entity.id
_entity.type
_entity.pdbx_description
1 polymer ?
#
loop_
_entity_poly.entity_id
_entity_poly.type
_entity_poly.pdbx_seq_one_letter_code
_entity_poly.pdbx_strand_id
1 'polypeptide(L)'
;MPERRFMICNLHVISGNPDERATEEQAEEALIEMFKKICSPLESCNPLISIQEHGYMPDEESDKDERYWVTFIVDPPTADTIHENRRGLMKEIQKMNELKWGNERKEKHTRMRIYRGLQFEAIQKTLRSVKRILEEETFPERDGFKITFGKQVIQIFYEKGNLETLSIENVIDEHWDAFREAVKKLDAAERESIDNFVELHHRKARKRALVGDDTISNAASPPTPKMVRFANPIEKMRMISPVERS
;
A
#
# COMPACT_ATOMS: atom_id res chain seq x y z
N MET A 1 9.81 -7.65 5.17
CA MET A 1 9.82 -7.48 6.64
C MET A 1 8.36 -7.52 7.12
N PRO A 2 8.09 -8.05 8.33
CA PRO A 2 6.75 -8.12 8.89
C PRO A 2 6.17 -6.72 9.07
N GLU A 3 4.86 -6.60 8.89
CA GLU A 3 4.13 -5.36 9.15
C GLU A 3 4.15 -5.04 10.65
N ARG A 4 4.54 -3.81 11.00
CA ARG A 4 4.64 -3.39 12.41
C ARG A 4 3.51 -2.47 12.85
N ARG A 5 2.69 -2.01 11.90
CA ARG A 5 1.59 -1.08 12.12
C ARG A 5 0.27 -1.83 12.15
N PHE A 6 -0.47 -1.65 13.23
CA PHE A 6 -1.74 -2.33 13.46
C PHE A 6 -2.80 -1.31 13.88
N MET A 7 -4.06 -1.72 13.71
CA MET A 7 -5.22 -0.95 14.11
C MET A 7 -6.21 -1.87 14.83
N ILE A 8 -6.71 -1.43 15.98
CA ILE A 8 -7.92 -1.98 16.59
C ILE A 8 -9.06 -1.03 16.27
N CYS A 9 -10.17 -1.59 15.77
CA CYS A 9 -11.44 -0.88 15.65
C CYS A 9 -12.40 -1.39 16.72
N ASN A 10 -13.35 -0.55 17.13
CA ASN A 10 -14.34 -0.85 18.17
C ASN A 10 -13.68 -1.35 19.47
N LEU A 11 -12.57 -0.72 19.87
CA LEU A 11 -12.03 -0.90 21.20
C LEU A 11 -13.00 -0.24 22.18
N HIS A 12 -13.63 -1.04 23.04
CA HIS A 12 -14.50 -0.51 24.06
C HIS A 12 -13.68 -0.12 25.27
N VAL A 13 -13.72 1.16 25.62
CA VAL A 13 -13.09 1.72 26.81
C VAL A 13 -14.15 1.84 27.90
N ILE A 14 -13.76 1.88 29.18
CA ILE A 14 -14.69 2.17 30.28
C ILE A 14 -14.17 3.46 30.92
N SER A 15 -14.82 4.58 30.63
CA SER A 15 -14.39 5.93 31.07
C SER A 15 -14.49 6.14 32.59
N GLY A 16 -15.26 5.29 33.29
CA GLY A 16 -15.56 5.43 34.72
C GLY A 16 -16.62 6.50 35.03
N ASN A 17 -16.85 7.46 34.13
CA ASN A 17 -17.88 8.48 34.21
C ASN A 17 -18.80 8.40 32.97
N PRO A 18 -20.05 7.91 33.09
CA PRO A 18 -20.93 7.63 31.95
C PRO A 18 -21.37 8.86 31.14
N ASP A 19 -21.07 10.07 31.63
CA ASP A 19 -21.38 11.33 30.95
C ASP A 19 -20.16 11.95 30.24
N GLU A 20 -18.98 11.34 30.35
CA GLU A 20 -17.74 11.82 29.74
C GLU A 20 -17.17 10.80 28.77
N ARG A 21 -16.53 11.30 27.70
CA ARG A 21 -15.79 10.45 26.77
C ARG A 21 -14.49 10.00 27.43
N ALA A 22 -14.16 8.73 27.27
CA ALA A 22 -12.86 8.21 27.68
C ALA A 22 -11.69 9.01 27.07
N THR A 23 -10.67 9.23 27.88
CA THR A 23 -9.44 9.91 27.50
C THR A 23 -8.55 9.03 26.63
N GLU A 24 -7.54 9.63 26.00
CA GLU A 24 -6.48 8.92 25.28
C GLU A 24 -5.84 7.85 26.16
N GLU A 25 -5.38 8.23 27.36
CA GLU A 25 -4.74 7.34 28.34
C GLU A 25 -5.61 6.11 28.65
N GLN A 26 -6.92 6.29 28.83
CA GLN A 26 -7.84 5.18 29.08
C GLN A 26 -8.01 4.27 27.86
N ALA A 27 -7.99 4.82 26.64
CA ALA A 27 -7.98 4.02 25.42
C ALA A 27 -6.66 3.24 25.28
N GLU A 28 -5.53 3.83 25.69
CA GLU A 28 -4.23 3.16 25.73
C GLU A 28 -4.22 1.98 26.70
N GLU A 29 -4.69 2.20 27.93
CA GLU A 29 -4.79 1.16 28.96
C GLU A 29 -5.70 0.02 28.50
N ALA A 30 -6.87 0.32 27.93
CA ALA A 30 -7.78 -0.68 27.39
C ALA A 30 -7.13 -1.50 26.26
N LEU A 31 -6.33 -0.86 25.39
CA LEU A 31 -5.58 -1.55 24.35
C LEU A 31 -4.56 -2.50 24.94
N ILE A 32 -3.76 -2.03 25.91
CA ILE A 32 -2.74 -2.83 26.59
C ILE A 32 -3.39 -4.02 27.32
N GLU A 33 -4.50 -3.82 28.01
CA GLU A 33 -5.24 -4.90 28.66
C GLU A 33 -5.80 -5.92 27.67
N MET A 34 -6.36 -5.46 26.55
CA MET A 34 -6.81 -6.36 25.49
C MET A 34 -5.64 -7.19 24.96
N PHE A 35 -4.49 -6.55 24.71
CA PHE A 35 -3.27 -7.24 24.28
C PHE A 35 -2.79 -8.24 25.31
N LYS A 36 -2.79 -7.93 26.60
CA LYS A 36 -2.50 -8.91 27.66
C LYS A 36 -3.43 -10.12 27.58
N LYS A 37 -4.73 -9.92 27.34
CA LYS A 37 -5.70 -11.03 27.24
C LYS A 37 -5.49 -11.91 26.01
N ILE A 38 -5.24 -11.31 24.84
CA ILE A 38 -5.11 -12.06 23.57
C ILE A 38 -3.69 -12.58 23.33
N CYS A 39 -2.67 -11.92 23.88
CA CYS A 39 -1.27 -12.29 23.75
C CYS A 39 -0.71 -13.01 24.98
N SER A 40 -1.43 -13.15 26.10
CA SER A 40 -1.00 -14.00 27.22
C SER A 40 -0.71 -15.46 26.86
N PRO A 41 -1.28 -16.08 25.81
CA PRO A 41 -0.82 -17.39 25.33
C PRO A 41 0.60 -17.36 24.71
N LEU A 42 1.15 -16.17 24.46
CA LEU A 42 2.48 -15.93 23.92
C LEU A 42 3.38 -15.53 25.09
N GLU A 43 3.84 -16.52 25.86
CA GLU A 43 4.62 -16.36 27.12
C GLU A 43 5.91 -15.50 26.99
N SER A 44 6.28 -15.06 25.78
CA SER A 44 7.52 -14.34 25.49
C SER A 44 7.36 -12.89 25.02
N CYS A 45 6.15 -12.38 24.79
CA CYS A 45 5.96 -11.00 24.35
C CYS A 45 5.53 -10.12 25.52
N ASN A 46 6.46 -9.34 26.07
CA ASN A 46 6.14 -8.05 26.66
C ASN A 46 6.14 -7.04 25.51
N PRO A 47 5.01 -6.84 24.79
CA PRO A 47 5.02 -6.05 23.59
C PRO A 47 5.32 -4.59 23.95
N LEU A 48 6.32 -4.00 23.29
CA LEU A 48 6.49 -2.55 23.36
C LEU A 48 5.50 -1.95 22.36
N ILE A 49 4.32 -1.58 22.86
CA ILE A 49 3.26 -0.95 22.08
C ILE A 49 3.46 0.57 22.15
N SER A 50 3.60 1.22 21.00
CA SER A 50 3.57 2.68 20.88
C SER A 50 2.32 3.08 20.12
N ILE A 51 1.39 3.73 20.80
CA ILE A 51 0.18 4.27 20.18
C ILE A 51 0.60 5.44 19.29
N GLN A 52 -0.05 5.53 18.13
CA GLN A 52 0.25 6.57 17.14
C GLN A 52 -0.90 7.56 17.09
N GLU A 53 -2.11 7.04 16.87
CA GLU A 53 -3.32 7.83 16.79
C GLU A 53 -4.49 7.03 17.36
N HIS A 54 -5.44 7.75 17.95
CA HIS A 54 -6.68 7.19 18.41
C HIS A 54 -7.83 8.11 18.00
N GLY A 55 -9.03 7.57 17.92
CA GLY A 55 -10.21 8.38 17.65
C GLY A 55 -11.50 7.68 17.99
N TYR A 56 -12.54 8.49 18.17
CA TYR A 56 -13.86 8.03 18.55
C TYR A 56 -14.61 7.41 17.37
N MET A 57 -15.30 6.31 17.61
CA MET A 57 -16.19 5.64 16.65
C MET A 57 -17.65 5.85 17.06
N PRO A 58 -18.32 6.90 16.56
CA PRO A 58 -19.70 7.20 16.93
C PRO A 58 -20.63 6.05 16.52
N ASP A 59 -21.61 5.74 17.36
CA ASP A 59 -22.76 4.90 17.02
C ASP A 59 -23.95 5.79 16.69
N GLU A 60 -24.60 5.58 15.55
CA GLU A 60 -25.83 6.33 15.20
C GLU A 60 -27.00 5.99 16.15
N GLU A 61 -26.93 4.84 16.83
CA GLU A 61 -27.99 4.35 17.72
C GLU A 61 -27.75 4.69 19.20
N SER A 62 -26.60 5.25 19.58
CA SER A 62 -26.26 5.53 20.98
C SER A 62 -25.21 6.61 21.14
N ASP A 63 -25.61 7.76 21.69
CA ASP A 63 -24.73 8.87 22.08
C ASP A 63 -23.69 8.51 23.17
N LYS A 64 -23.82 7.32 23.77
CA LYS A 64 -23.04 6.84 24.92
C LYS A 64 -22.11 5.66 24.58
N ASP A 65 -21.96 5.28 23.32
CA ASP A 65 -21.14 4.10 22.98
C ASP A 65 -19.64 4.46 23.02
N GLU A 66 -18.89 3.99 24.02
CA GLU A 66 -17.47 4.30 24.27
C GLU A 66 -16.53 3.47 23.39
N ARG A 67 -16.72 3.55 22.07
CA ARG A 67 -15.91 2.81 21.10
C ARG A 67 -14.87 3.70 20.46
N TYR A 68 -13.67 3.18 20.40
CA TYR A 68 -12.52 3.87 19.85
C TYR A 68 -11.86 3.01 18.76
N TRP A 69 -11.23 3.69 17.81
CA TRP A 69 -10.19 3.09 17.01
C TRP A 69 -8.84 3.54 17.56
N VAL A 70 -7.86 2.64 17.52
CA VAL A 70 -6.49 2.94 17.95
C VAL A 70 -5.53 2.34 16.94
N THR A 71 -4.59 3.15 16.46
CA THR A 71 -3.46 2.70 15.65
C THR A 71 -2.20 2.67 16.52
N PHE A 72 -1.38 1.66 16.31
CA PHE A 72 -0.21 1.44 17.14
C PHE A 72 0.89 0.71 16.36
N ILE A 73 2.11 0.91 16.83
CA ILE A 73 3.32 0.24 16.38
C ILE A 73 3.76 -0.72 17.48
N VAL A 74 4.24 -1.88 17.06
CA VAL A 74 4.90 -2.84 17.96
C VAL A 74 6.35 -3.07 17.55
N ASP A 75 7.15 -3.54 18.50
CA ASP A 75 8.51 -3.99 18.25
C ASP A 75 8.54 -5.18 17.24
N PRO A 76 9.68 -5.40 16.55
CA PRO A 76 9.77 -6.44 15.51
C PRO A 76 9.42 -7.86 16.01
N PRO A 77 9.95 -8.35 17.16
CA PRO A 77 9.57 -9.64 17.72
C PRO A 77 8.05 -9.80 17.94
N THR A 78 7.39 -8.77 18.47
CA THR A 78 5.94 -8.77 18.64
C THR A 78 5.21 -8.80 17.30
N ALA A 79 5.67 -8.03 16.30
CA ALA A 79 5.09 -8.02 14.96
C ALA A 79 5.16 -9.40 14.29
N ASP A 80 6.30 -10.09 14.40
CA ASP A 80 6.49 -11.47 13.94
C ASP A 80 5.49 -12.41 14.61
N THR A 81 5.39 -12.32 15.92
CA THR A 81 4.50 -13.18 16.71
C THR A 81 3.03 -12.96 16.34
N ILE A 82 2.60 -11.71 16.17
CA ILE A 82 1.24 -11.37 15.70
C ILE A 82 1.02 -11.91 14.29
N HIS A 83 2.03 -11.84 13.41
CA HIS A 83 1.93 -12.34 12.05
C HIS A 83 1.71 -13.86 12.01
N GLU A 84 2.52 -14.61 12.76
CA GLU A 84 2.44 -16.08 12.86
C GLU A 84 1.14 -16.53 13.52
N ASN A 85 0.74 -15.89 14.62
CA ASN A 85 -0.40 -16.31 15.44
C ASN A 85 -1.71 -15.60 15.08
N ARG A 86 -1.75 -14.83 13.98
CA ARG A 86 -2.89 -13.97 13.64
C ARG A 86 -4.23 -14.68 13.68
N ARG A 87 -4.31 -15.92 13.17
CA ARG A 87 -5.55 -16.71 13.19
C ARG A 87 -6.01 -17.04 14.61
N GLY A 88 -5.07 -17.35 15.51
CA GLY A 88 -5.36 -17.59 16.94
C GLY A 88 -5.81 -16.31 17.64
N LEU A 89 -5.11 -15.20 17.43
CA LEU A 89 -5.47 -13.90 17.99
C LEU A 89 -6.88 -13.46 17.56
N MET A 90 -7.24 -13.65 16.29
CA MET A 90 -8.58 -13.35 15.80
C MET A 90 -9.66 -14.21 16.46
N LYS A 91 -9.36 -15.47 16.80
CA LYS A 91 -10.29 -16.33 17.57
C LYS A 91 -10.46 -15.85 19.01
N GLU A 92 -9.38 -15.41 19.66
CA GLU A 92 -9.47 -14.84 21.01
C GLU A 92 -10.27 -13.53 21.02
N ILE A 93 -10.04 -12.65 20.05
CA ILE A 93 -10.88 -11.45 19.86
C ILE A 93 -12.34 -11.85 19.61
N GLN A 94 -12.60 -12.89 18.82
CA GLN A 94 -13.96 -13.39 18.60
C GLN A 94 -14.60 -13.88 19.90
N LYS A 95 -13.90 -14.69 20.71
CA LYS A 95 -14.40 -15.13 22.02
C LYS A 95 -14.70 -13.95 22.95
N MET A 96 -13.81 -12.94 22.97
CA MET A 96 -14.05 -11.71 23.74
C MET A 96 -15.31 -10.98 23.28
N ASN A 97 -15.52 -10.87 21.96
CA ASN A 97 -16.73 -10.28 21.41
C ASN A 97 -17.99 -11.08 21.76
N GLU A 98 -17.94 -12.41 21.64
CA GLU A 98 -19.06 -13.30 21.98
C GLU A 98 -19.41 -13.21 23.47
N LEU A 99 -18.41 -13.10 24.36
CA LEU A 99 -18.63 -12.90 25.80
C LEU A 99 -19.29 -11.55 26.12
N LYS A 100 -18.95 -10.50 25.36
CA LYS A 100 -19.40 -9.13 25.64
C LYS A 100 -20.72 -8.77 24.96
N TRP A 101 -20.90 -9.21 23.73
CA TRP A 101 -22.02 -8.82 22.85
C TRP A 101 -22.90 -10.00 22.41
N GLY A 102 -22.52 -11.23 22.77
CA GLY A 102 -23.18 -12.43 22.24
C GLY A 102 -22.90 -12.62 20.75
N ASN A 103 -23.84 -13.27 20.05
CA ASN A 103 -23.78 -13.46 18.60
C ASN A 103 -24.46 -12.33 17.81
N GLU A 104 -24.94 -11.31 18.52
CA GLU A 104 -25.68 -10.17 17.98
C GLU A 104 -24.75 -8.97 17.79
N ARG A 105 -25.16 -7.98 16.98
CA ARG A 105 -24.45 -6.71 16.81
C ARG A 105 -22.98 -6.82 16.35
N LYS A 106 -22.75 -7.59 15.27
CA LYS A 106 -21.43 -7.85 14.68
C LYS A 106 -20.68 -6.58 14.26
N GLU A 107 -21.40 -5.51 13.99
CA GLU A 107 -20.89 -4.17 13.69
C GLU A 107 -20.17 -3.55 14.90
N LYS A 108 -20.52 -3.93 16.13
CA LYS A 108 -19.89 -3.46 17.37
C LYS A 108 -18.69 -4.29 17.83
N HIS A 109 -18.43 -5.41 17.16
CA HIS A 109 -17.33 -6.30 17.53
C HIS A 109 -15.97 -5.60 17.35
N THR A 110 -15.09 -5.77 18.33
CA THR A 110 -13.67 -5.39 18.26
C THR A 110 -13.00 -6.14 17.12
N ARG A 111 -12.19 -5.44 16.32
CA ARG A 111 -11.50 -6.03 15.16
C ARG A 111 -10.06 -5.55 15.08
N MET A 112 -9.13 -6.49 14.94
CA MET A 112 -7.73 -6.20 14.65
C MET A 112 -7.45 -6.21 13.15
N ARG A 113 -6.74 -5.19 12.67
CA ARG A 113 -6.35 -5.00 11.27
C ARG A 113 -4.88 -4.61 11.18
N ILE A 114 -4.31 -4.88 10.01
CA ILE A 114 -3.04 -4.27 9.60
C ILE A 114 -3.34 -2.82 9.24
N TYR A 115 -2.64 -1.89 9.89
CA TYR A 115 -2.75 -0.48 9.57
C TYR A 115 -1.75 -0.14 8.47
N ARG A 116 -2.26 0.28 7.32
CA ARG A 116 -1.43 0.54 6.13
C ARG A 116 -0.91 1.99 6.06
N GLY A 117 -1.21 2.81 7.07
CA GLY A 117 -0.74 4.19 7.18
C GLY A 117 -1.64 5.21 6.49
N LEU A 118 -1.47 6.47 6.90
CA LEU A 118 -2.21 7.63 6.39
C LEU A 118 -2.17 7.74 4.86
N GLN A 119 -1.02 7.51 4.22
CA GLN A 119 -0.90 7.53 2.76
C GLN A 119 -1.83 6.53 2.08
N PHE A 120 -2.01 5.34 2.67
CA PHE A 120 -2.90 4.32 2.12
C PHE A 120 -4.37 4.78 2.19
N GLU A 121 -4.76 5.39 3.30
CA GLU A 121 -6.12 5.90 3.54
C GLU A 121 -6.44 7.09 2.63
N ALA A 122 -5.51 8.05 2.53
CA ALA A 122 -5.62 9.19 1.64
C ALA A 122 -5.77 8.74 0.18
N ILE A 123 -5.00 7.74 -0.27
CA ILE A 123 -5.15 7.16 -1.62
C ILE A 123 -6.53 6.55 -1.81
N GLN A 124 -7.04 5.78 -0.83
CA GLN A 124 -8.38 5.19 -0.94
C GLN A 124 -9.47 6.26 -1.02
N LYS A 125 -9.40 7.28 -0.18
CA LYS A 125 -10.35 8.40 -0.17
C LYS A 125 -10.31 9.20 -1.48
N THR A 126 -9.11 9.42 -2.00
CA THR A 126 -8.89 10.06 -3.31
C THR A 126 -9.52 9.24 -4.42
N LEU A 127 -9.18 7.96 -4.55
CA LEU A 127 -9.71 7.08 -5.59
C LEU A 127 -11.24 6.90 -5.50
N ARG A 128 -11.82 6.85 -4.30
CA ARG A 128 -13.29 6.83 -4.15
C ARG A 128 -13.94 8.11 -4.65
N SER A 129 -13.30 9.25 -4.43
CA SER A 129 -13.79 10.54 -4.92
C SER A 129 -13.63 10.64 -6.44
N VAL A 130 -12.49 10.20 -6.99
CA VAL A 130 -12.27 10.11 -8.44
C VAL A 130 -13.28 9.19 -9.10
N LYS A 131 -13.55 8.01 -8.53
CA LYS A 131 -14.59 7.10 -9.02
C LYS A 131 -15.93 7.83 -9.17
N ARG A 132 -16.37 8.59 -8.16
CA ARG A 132 -17.65 9.33 -8.23
C ARG A 132 -17.64 10.37 -9.35
N ILE A 133 -16.56 11.13 -9.50
CA ILE A 133 -16.42 12.12 -10.57
C ILE A 133 -16.47 11.43 -11.94
N LEU A 134 -15.73 10.32 -12.11
CA LEU A 134 -15.72 9.55 -13.35
C LEU A 134 -17.08 8.93 -13.67
N GLU A 135 -17.81 8.41 -12.68
CA GLU A 135 -19.17 7.89 -12.82
C GLU A 135 -20.18 8.98 -13.24
N GLU A 136 -19.97 10.22 -12.83
CA GLU A 136 -20.88 11.33 -13.15
C GLU A 136 -20.54 11.97 -14.51
N GLU A 137 -19.25 12.13 -14.82
CA GLU A 137 -18.79 12.98 -15.92
C GLU A 137 -18.30 12.19 -17.14
N THR A 138 -17.62 11.06 -16.94
CA THR A 138 -16.85 10.38 -18.02
C THR A 138 -17.44 9.04 -18.44
N PHE A 139 -17.91 8.24 -17.48
CA PHE A 139 -18.39 6.87 -17.68
C PHE A 139 -19.72 6.65 -16.97
N PRO A 140 -20.79 7.34 -17.39
CA PRO A 140 -22.06 7.28 -16.70
C PRO A 140 -22.76 5.93 -16.89
N GLU A 141 -23.38 5.42 -15.81
CA GLU A 141 -24.00 4.09 -15.81
C GLU A 141 -25.07 3.91 -16.90
N ARG A 142 -25.78 5.00 -17.25
CA ARG A 142 -26.78 5.03 -18.32
C ARG A 142 -26.23 4.64 -19.70
N ASP A 143 -24.91 4.77 -19.91
CA ASP A 143 -24.25 4.50 -21.18
C ASP A 143 -23.67 3.08 -21.24
N GLY A 144 -24.07 2.19 -20.32
CA GLY A 144 -23.64 0.78 -20.29
C GLY A 144 -22.31 0.55 -19.58
N PHE A 145 -21.76 1.59 -18.95
CA PHE A 145 -20.59 1.50 -18.09
C PHE A 145 -20.97 1.06 -16.68
N LYS A 146 -20.06 0.36 -16.02
CA LYS A 146 -20.15 0.05 -14.60
C LYS A 146 -18.80 0.29 -13.97
N ILE A 147 -18.73 1.10 -12.93
CA ILE A 147 -17.48 1.36 -12.23
C ILE A 147 -17.53 0.74 -10.84
N THR A 148 -16.46 0.03 -10.45
CA THR A 148 -16.33 -0.54 -9.11
C THR A 148 -15.03 -0.08 -8.45
N PHE A 149 -15.00 -0.18 -7.12
CA PHE A 149 -13.82 0.17 -6.32
C PHE A 149 -13.26 -1.07 -5.63
N GLY A 150 -11.99 -1.38 -5.94
CA GLY A 150 -11.22 -2.47 -5.35
C GLY A 150 -10.29 -2.00 -4.22
N LYS A 151 -9.26 -2.79 -3.92
CA LYS A 151 -8.33 -2.60 -2.79
C LYS A 151 -7.27 -1.50 -3.00
N GLN A 152 -7.65 -0.38 -3.63
CA GLN A 152 -6.86 0.74 -4.21
C GLN A 152 -6.81 0.80 -5.75
N VAL A 153 -7.84 0.29 -6.42
CA VAL A 153 -7.99 0.47 -7.86
C VAL A 153 -9.44 0.78 -8.17
N ILE A 154 -9.67 1.55 -9.23
CA ILE A 154 -10.98 1.74 -9.85
C ILE A 154 -11.02 0.76 -11.02
N GLN A 155 -12.11 0.00 -11.16
CA GLN A 155 -12.29 -0.90 -12.29
C GLN A 155 -13.48 -0.41 -13.10
N ILE A 156 -13.27 -0.19 -14.38
CA ILE A 156 -14.28 0.30 -15.32
C ILE A 156 -14.64 -0.85 -16.23
N PHE A 157 -15.92 -1.18 -16.27
CA PHE A 157 -16.48 -2.23 -17.11
C PHE A 157 -17.36 -1.58 -18.18
N TYR A 158 -17.34 -2.16 -19.38
CA TYR A 158 -18.31 -1.87 -20.43
C TYR A 158 -18.97 -3.20 -20.84
N GLU A 159 -20.30 -3.25 -20.78
CA GLU A 159 -21.07 -4.48 -20.91
C GLU A 159 -20.60 -5.59 -19.94
N LYS A 160 -20.05 -6.70 -20.45
CA LYS A 160 -19.58 -7.85 -19.66
C LYS A 160 -18.05 -7.90 -19.51
N GLY A 161 -17.32 -6.93 -20.07
CA GLY A 161 -15.86 -6.91 -20.09
C GLY A 161 -15.28 -5.89 -19.10
N ASN A 162 -14.11 -6.21 -18.52
CA ASN A 162 -13.28 -5.21 -17.86
C ASN A 162 -12.61 -4.37 -18.96
N LEU A 163 -12.97 -3.09 -19.03
CA LEU A 163 -12.38 -2.16 -19.99
C LEU A 163 -11.04 -1.68 -19.47
N GLU A 164 -11.00 -1.26 -18.21
CA GLU A 164 -9.85 -0.56 -17.64
C GLU A 164 -9.73 -0.74 -16.13
N THR A 165 -8.51 -0.69 -15.62
CA THR A 165 -8.23 -0.70 -14.18
C THR A 165 -7.27 0.42 -13.84
N LEU A 166 -7.77 1.44 -13.16
CA LEU A 166 -7.03 2.64 -12.81
C LEU A 166 -6.45 2.52 -11.40
N SER A 167 -5.12 2.55 -11.31
CA SER A 167 -4.38 2.81 -10.07
C SER A 167 -4.36 4.32 -9.76
N ILE A 168 -3.84 4.70 -8.60
CA ILE A 168 -3.66 6.13 -8.28
C ILE A 168 -2.64 6.80 -9.23
N GLU A 169 -1.63 6.05 -9.66
CA GLU A 169 -0.66 6.51 -10.66
C GLU A 169 -1.32 6.76 -12.02
N ASN A 170 -2.15 5.82 -12.51
CA ASN A 170 -2.91 6.02 -13.76
C ASN A 170 -3.86 7.22 -13.66
N VAL A 171 -4.53 7.38 -12.51
CA VAL A 171 -5.42 8.53 -12.27
C VAL A 171 -4.64 9.85 -12.32
N ILE A 172 -3.43 9.91 -11.77
CA ILE A 172 -2.57 11.09 -11.83
C ILE A 172 -2.17 11.40 -13.29
N ASP A 173 -1.80 10.38 -14.06
CA ASP A 173 -1.27 10.56 -15.41
C ASP A 173 -2.37 10.83 -16.45
N GLU A 174 -3.54 10.18 -16.32
CA GLU A 174 -4.57 10.11 -17.35
C GLU A 174 -5.85 10.89 -16.98
N HIS A 175 -6.12 11.08 -15.68
CA HIS A 175 -7.32 11.73 -15.15
C HIS A 175 -7.01 12.86 -14.17
N TRP A 176 -6.04 13.70 -14.51
CA TRP A 176 -5.49 14.74 -13.62
C TRP A 176 -6.53 15.73 -13.07
N ASP A 177 -7.53 16.10 -13.86
CA ASP A 177 -8.58 17.03 -13.41
C ASP A 177 -9.46 16.41 -12.33
N ALA A 178 -9.94 15.17 -12.55
CA ALA A 178 -10.68 14.42 -11.55
C ALA A 178 -9.85 14.19 -10.28
N PHE A 179 -8.56 13.91 -10.43
CA PHE A 179 -7.63 13.78 -9.30
C PHE A 179 -7.54 15.08 -8.49
N ARG A 180 -7.29 16.23 -9.14
CA ARG A 180 -7.18 17.52 -8.45
C ARG A 180 -8.46 17.89 -7.71
N GLU A 181 -9.62 17.65 -8.30
CA GLU A 181 -10.90 17.89 -7.64
C GLU A 181 -11.11 16.95 -6.44
N ALA A 182 -10.70 15.68 -6.55
CA ALA A 182 -10.74 14.73 -5.44
C ALA A 182 -9.84 15.14 -4.27
N VAL A 183 -8.61 15.63 -4.55
CA VAL A 183 -7.64 16.05 -3.52
C VAL A 183 -8.14 17.23 -2.69
N LYS A 184 -8.98 18.12 -3.24
CA LYS A 184 -9.57 19.24 -2.49
C LYS A 184 -10.46 18.79 -1.32
N LYS A 185 -10.95 17.55 -1.32
CA LYS A 185 -11.82 16.97 -0.28
C LYS A 185 -11.03 16.29 0.85
N LEU A 186 -9.70 16.28 0.76
CA LEU A 186 -8.82 15.74 1.80
C LEU A 186 -8.57 16.78 2.89
N ASP A 187 -8.29 16.31 4.11
CA ASP A 187 -7.77 17.18 5.15
C ASP A 187 -6.29 17.54 4.90
N ALA A 188 -5.73 18.40 5.75
CA ALA A 188 -4.37 18.91 5.56
C ALA A 188 -3.30 17.79 5.57
N ALA A 189 -3.42 16.83 6.49
CA ALA A 189 -2.43 15.75 6.66
C ALA A 189 -2.54 14.71 5.53
N GLU A 190 -3.76 14.33 5.16
CA GLU A 190 -4.04 13.47 4.01
C GLU A 190 -3.52 14.10 2.71
N ARG A 191 -3.78 15.41 2.53
CA ARG A 191 -3.34 16.15 1.35
C ARG A 191 -1.83 16.22 1.24
N GLU A 192 -1.14 16.57 2.33
CA GLU A 192 0.32 16.55 2.36
C GLU A 192 0.88 15.16 2.02
N SER A 193 0.26 14.10 2.54
CA SER A 193 0.65 12.72 2.21
C SER A 193 0.47 12.37 0.73
N ILE A 194 -0.57 12.90 0.07
CA ILE A 194 -0.82 12.71 -1.37
C ILE A 194 0.14 13.56 -2.19
N ASP A 195 0.38 14.81 -1.82
CA ASP A 195 1.31 15.69 -2.54
C ASP A 195 2.73 15.09 -2.54
N ASN A 196 3.17 14.55 -1.39
CA ASN A 196 4.43 13.80 -1.29
C ASN A 196 4.46 12.55 -2.19
N PHE A 197 3.32 11.83 -2.29
CA PHE A 197 3.19 10.68 -3.18
C PHE A 197 3.33 11.09 -4.65
N VAL A 198 2.63 12.15 -5.07
CA VAL A 198 2.64 12.69 -6.43
C VAL A 198 4.05 13.15 -6.81
N GLU A 199 4.73 13.86 -5.92
CA GLU A 199 6.10 14.30 -6.17
C GLU A 199 7.04 13.11 -6.39
N LEU A 200 6.94 12.08 -5.54
CA LEU A 200 7.73 10.85 -5.69
C LEU A 200 7.38 10.12 -7.00
N HIS A 201 6.10 10.07 -7.37
CA HIS A 201 5.63 9.49 -8.62
C HIS A 201 6.27 10.18 -9.83
N HIS A 202 6.18 11.51 -9.92
CA HIS A 202 6.77 12.28 -11.01
C HIS A 202 8.31 12.20 -11.03
N ARG A 203 8.98 12.13 -9.87
CA ARG A 203 10.43 11.88 -9.81
C ARG A 203 10.78 10.51 -10.40
N LYS A 204 10.01 9.46 -10.10
CA LYS A 204 10.20 8.11 -10.66
C LYS A 204 9.86 8.04 -12.15
N ALA A 205 8.80 8.70 -12.60
CA ALA A 205 8.44 8.80 -14.00
C ALA A 205 9.55 9.48 -14.83
N ARG A 206 10.09 10.60 -14.32
CA ARG A 206 11.24 11.29 -14.93
C ARG A 206 12.50 10.41 -15.01
N LYS A 207 12.83 9.65 -13.95
CA LYS A 207 13.95 8.70 -13.99
C LYS A 207 13.73 7.58 -15.03
N ARG A 208 12.51 7.06 -15.17
CA ARG A 208 12.19 6.05 -16.19
C ARG A 208 12.30 6.62 -17.61
N ALA A 209 11.86 7.86 -17.83
CA ALA A 209 12.02 8.56 -19.10
C ALA A 209 13.50 8.80 -19.47
N LEU A 210 14.37 9.03 -18.47
CA LEU A 210 15.82 9.18 -18.67
C LEU A 210 16.56 7.86 -18.92
N VAL A 211 15.97 6.71 -18.55
CA VAL A 211 16.54 5.36 -18.80
C VAL A 211 15.99 4.75 -20.10
N GLY A 212 14.94 5.35 -20.66
CA GLY A 212 14.48 5.05 -22.01
C GLY A 212 15.28 5.85 -23.03
N ASP A 213 16.32 5.20 -23.57
CA ASP A 213 17.10 5.56 -24.78
C ASP A 213 18.57 5.97 -24.62
N ASP A 214 19.35 5.20 -23.85
CA ASP A 214 20.83 5.22 -23.90
C ASP A 214 21.40 4.20 -24.93
N THR A 215 20.59 3.69 -25.86
CA THR A 215 21.06 2.82 -26.96
C THR A 215 21.05 3.46 -28.34
N ILE A 216 20.51 4.68 -28.52
CA ILE A 216 20.85 5.49 -29.70
C ILE A 216 22.20 6.16 -29.44
N SER A 217 23.24 5.39 -29.71
CA SER A 217 24.60 5.88 -29.87
C SER A 217 24.64 6.93 -30.98
N ASN A 218 24.86 8.21 -30.64
CA ASN A 218 25.28 9.25 -31.57
C ASN A 218 26.76 9.09 -31.99
N ALA A 219 27.36 7.90 -31.83
CA ALA A 219 28.65 7.63 -32.43
C ALA A 219 28.47 7.53 -33.95
N ALA A 220 29.22 8.35 -34.69
CA ALA A 220 29.36 8.24 -36.14
C ALA A 220 29.57 6.76 -36.50
N SER A 221 28.82 6.27 -37.50
CA SER A 221 28.94 4.90 -37.98
C SER A 221 30.41 4.59 -38.25
N PRO A 222 30.96 3.47 -37.75
CA PRO A 222 32.34 3.12 -38.00
C PRO A 222 32.57 3.02 -39.52
N PRO A 223 33.69 3.50 -40.04
CA PRO A 223 33.97 3.43 -41.47
C PRO A 223 33.92 1.97 -41.93
N THR A 224 33.37 1.74 -43.13
CA THR A 224 33.23 0.41 -43.73
C THR A 224 34.57 -0.33 -43.70
N PRO A 225 34.62 -1.56 -43.16
CA PRO A 225 35.86 -2.29 -43.03
C PRO A 225 36.45 -2.56 -44.42
N LYS A 226 37.66 -2.08 -44.67
CA LYS A 226 38.44 -2.47 -45.85
C LYS A 226 38.72 -3.97 -45.73
N MET A 227 38.18 -4.76 -46.64
CA MET A 227 38.55 -6.17 -46.78
C MET A 227 40.07 -6.27 -47.02
N VAL A 228 40.79 -6.66 -45.98
CA VAL A 228 42.19 -7.06 -46.10
C VAL A 228 42.18 -8.47 -46.70
N ARG A 229 42.61 -8.58 -47.97
CA ARG A 229 42.86 -9.89 -48.59
C ARG A 229 44.08 -10.49 -47.91
N PHE A 230 43.86 -11.56 -47.13
CA PHE A 230 44.96 -12.38 -46.65
C PHE A 230 45.60 -13.10 -47.85
N ALA A 231 46.90 -12.88 -48.07
CA ALA A 231 47.67 -13.69 -48.99
C ALA A 231 47.79 -15.11 -48.39
N ASN A 232 47.45 -16.14 -49.17
CA ASN A 232 47.56 -17.54 -48.78
C ASN A 232 48.99 -17.87 -48.27
N PRO A 233 49.13 -18.65 -47.18
CA PRO A 233 50.43 -18.95 -46.58
C PRO A 233 51.14 -20.16 -47.22
N ILE A 234 51.16 -20.28 -48.55
CA ILE A 234 51.83 -21.42 -49.23
C ILE A 234 53.14 -21.02 -49.96
N GLU A 235 53.42 -19.74 -50.19
CA GLU A 235 54.65 -19.33 -50.89
C GLU A 235 55.64 -18.61 -49.95
N LYS A 236 56.27 -19.34 -49.02
CA LYS A 236 57.55 -18.91 -48.39
C LYS A 236 58.23 -19.98 -47.54
N MET A 237 58.33 -21.21 -48.02
CA MET A 237 59.51 -22.03 -47.73
C MET A 237 60.52 -21.83 -48.86
N ARG A 238 61.35 -20.78 -48.72
CA ARG A 238 62.63 -20.69 -49.44
C ARG A 238 63.45 -21.92 -49.03
N MET A 239 63.84 -22.78 -49.96
CA MET A 239 65.09 -22.61 -50.73
C MET A 239 66.24 -22.25 -49.78
N ILE A 240 66.75 -23.28 -49.09
CA ILE A 240 68.14 -23.28 -48.64
C ILE A 240 68.94 -23.68 -49.89
N SER A 241 69.70 -22.72 -50.39
CA SER A 241 70.58 -22.81 -51.57
C SER A 241 71.82 -23.69 -51.30
N PRO A 242 72.56 -24.07 -52.36
CA PRO A 242 73.45 -25.23 -52.36
C PRO A 242 74.81 -24.92 -51.74
N VAL A 243 75.47 -25.96 -51.22
CA VAL A 243 76.93 -25.97 -51.11
C VAL A 243 77.44 -27.15 -51.93
N GLU A 244 78.24 -26.81 -52.94
CA GLU A 244 78.91 -27.74 -53.83
C GLU A 244 80.07 -28.48 -53.16
N ARG A 245 80.19 -29.75 -53.53
CA ARG A 245 81.40 -30.54 -53.84
C ARG A 245 82.52 -30.61 -52.79
N SER A 246 82.84 -31.86 -52.42
CA SER A 246 83.92 -32.64 -53.07
C SER A 246 83.68 -34.13 -52.87
#